data_AF-A0A7S1H4R9-F1
#
_entry.id   AF-A0A7S1H4R9-F1
#
_cell.length_a   1.000
_cell.length_b   1.000
_cell.length_c   1.000
_cell.angle_alpha   90.00
_cell.angle_beta   90.00
_cell.angle_gamma   90.00
#
_symmetry.space_group_name_H-M   'P 1'
#
loop_
_entity.id
_entity.type
_entity.pdbx_description
1 polymer ?
#
loop_
_entity_poly.entity_id
_entity_poly.type
_entity_poly.pdbx_seq_one_letter_code
_entity_poly.pdbx_strand_id
1 'polypeptide(L)'
;IMYGKFLLPYYHRKPNMKMLEIGLGCDMGYGPGASVALYKKLFPEAELWEAEFDGECVKKSAGKGELEGIHTLVGDQGNATVLDSWIEKSGGNFDVIIDDGGHQNCQIWQSFLKLWPTVKSGG
;
A
#
# COMPACT_ATOMS: atom_id res chain seq x y z
N ILE A 1 -12.86 1.00 13.93
CA ILE A 1 -13.51 -0.31 14.21
C ILE A 1 -13.36 -1.28 13.03
N MET A 2 -13.63 -0.87 11.78
CA MET A 2 -13.56 -1.72 10.59
C MET A 2 -12.18 -2.39 10.38
N TYR A 3 -11.10 -1.63 10.14
CA TYR A 3 -9.77 -2.21 9.94
C TYR A 3 -9.33 -3.10 11.10
N GLY A 4 -9.51 -2.64 12.34
CA GLY A 4 -9.15 -3.43 13.53
C GLY A 4 -9.87 -4.78 13.60
N LYS A 5 -11.13 -4.86 13.14
CA LYS A 5 -11.91 -6.10 13.14
C LYS A 5 -11.37 -7.15 12.16
N PHE A 6 -10.83 -6.71 11.02
CA PHE A 6 -10.36 -7.62 9.96
C PHE A 6 -8.85 -7.84 10.01
N LEU A 7 -8.07 -6.78 10.13
CA LEU A 7 -6.61 -6.84 10.04
C LEU A 7 -5.93 -7.35 11.31
N LEU A 8 -6.39 -6.99 12.51
CA LEU A 8 -5.73 -7.45 13.75
C LEU A 8 -5.82 -8.98 13.93
N PRO A 9 -6.98 -9.63 13.77
CA PRO A 9 -7.03 -11.09 13.84
C PRO A 9 -6.27 -11.77 12.71
N TYR A 10 -6.21 -11.15 11.53
CA TYR A 10 -5.44 -11.66 10.40
C TYR A 10 -3.94 -11.67 10.72
N TYR A 11 -3.41 -10.51 11.11
CA TYR A 11 -2.01 -10.33 11.50
C TYR A 11 -1.62 -11.29 12.64
N HIS A 12 -2.47 -11.48 13.64
CA HIS A 12 -2.20 -12.42 14.74
C HIS A 12 -1.98 -13.86 14.24
N ARG A 13 -2.63 -14.27 13.16
CA ARG A 13 -2.44 -15.59 12.54
C ARG A 13 -1.29 -15.62 11.53
N LYS A 14 -1.00 -14.48 10.90
CA LYS A 14 0.06 -14.31 9.89
C LYS A 14 0.85 -13.02 10.16
N PRO A 15 1.80 -13.04 11.10
CA PRO A 15 2.57 -11.85 11.47
C PRO A 15 3.44 -11.35 10.31
N ASN A 16 3.89 -12.25 9.43
CA ASN A 16 4.62 -11.92 8.21
C ASN A 16 3.71 -11.64 6.99
N MET A 17 2.47 -11.18 7.22
CA MET A 17 1.55 -10.84 6.13
C MET A 17 2.17 -9.78 5.21
N LYS A 18 1.92 -9.89 3.90
CA LYS A 18 2.35 -8.90 2.91
C LYS A 18 1.20 -7.95 2.62
N MET A 19 1.42 -6.67 2.84
CA MET A 19 0.37 -5.65 2.74
C MET A 19 0.79 -4.52 1.81
N LEU A 20 -0.10 -4.11 0.92
CA LEU A 20 0.04 -2.93 0.07
C LEU A 20 -1.02 -1.90 0.45
N GLU A 21 -0.61 -0.65 0.64
CA GLU A 21 -1.50 0.51 0.57
C GLU A 21 -1.16 1.35 -0.68
N ILE A 22 -2.18 1.86 -1.35
CA ILE A 22 -2.07 2.86 -2.42
C ILE A 22 -2.57 4.18 -1.84
N GLY A 23 -1.71 5.19 -1.83
CA GLY A 23 -2.01 6.53 -1.33
C GLY A 23 -1.17 6.87 -0.09
N LEU A 24 0.01 7.48 -0.31
CA LEU A 24 0.86 7.94 0.79
C LEU A 24 0.31 9.22 1.44
N GLY A 25 -0.61 9.91 0.76
CA GLY A 25 -1.26 11.14 1.24
C GLY A 25 -0.38 12.37 1.05
N CYS A 26 0.30 12.47 -0.09
CA CYS A 26 1.23 13.56 -0.40
C CYS A 26 0.56 14.95 -0.52
N ASP A 27 -0.73 15.00 -0.74
CA ASP A 27 -1.56 16.20 -0.80
C ASP A 27 -2.25 16.56 0.53
N MET A 28 -2.04 15.76 1.58
CA MET A 28 -2.66 15.97 2.88
C MET A 28 -2.04 17.16 3.62
N GLY A 29 -2.88 18.05 4.17
CA GLY A 29 -2.44 19.25 4.87
C GLY A 29 -1.62 19.01 6.14
N TYR A 30 -1.64 17.79 6.69
CA TYR A 30 -0.82 17.37 7.83
C TYR A 30 0.46 16.61 7.41
N GLY A 31 0.68 16.41 6.10
CA GLY A 31 1.80 15.69 5.53
C GLY A 31 1.51 14.21 5.23
N PRO A 32 2.40 13.56 4.46
CA PRO A 32 2.27 12.16 4.06
C PRO A 32 2.53 11.16 5.19
N GLY A 33 2.09 9.91 5.01
CA GLY A 33 2.58 8.75 5.78
C GLY A 33 1.91 8.50 7.13
N ALA A 34 0.75 9.09 7.40
CA ALA A 34 0.02 8.85 8.65
C ALA A 34 -0.40 7.37 8.81
N SER A 35 -0.89 6.75 7.74
CA SER A 35 -1.23 5.33 7.67
C SER A 35 0.00 4.43 7.75
N VAL A 36 1.08 4.79 7.04
CA VAL A 36 2.39 4.12 7.17
C VAL A 36 2.86 4.05 8.62
N ALA A 37 2.83 5.18 9.34
CA ALA A 37 3.20 5.24 10.75
C ALA A 37 2.31 4.33 11.63
N LEU A 38 1.02 4.24 11.30
CA LEU A 38 0.08 3.35 11.97
C LEU A 38 0.41 1.87 11.69
N TYR A 39 0.60 1.48 10.43
CA TYR A 39 0.86 0.09 10.05
C TYR A 39 2.19 -0.41 10.60
N LYS A 40 3.25 0.41 10.60
CA LYS A 40 4.52 0.08 11.27
C LYS A 40 4.34 -0.27 12.75
N LYS A 41 3.43 0.43 13.43
CA LYS A 41 3.14 0.21 14.86
C LYS A 41 2.26 -1.01 15.09
N LEU A 42 1.27 -1.24 14.23
CA LEU A 42 0.32 -2.35 14.38
C LEU A 42 0.88 -3.70 13.89
N PHE A 43 1.70 -3.66 12.84
CA PHE A 43 2.15 -4.83 12.09
C PHE A 43 3.68 -4.86 11.93
N PRO A 44 4.45 -4.86 13.02
CA PRO A 44 5.92 -4.71 12.98
C PRO A 44 6.66 -5.83 12.23
N GLU A 45 6.06 -7.01 12.05
CA GLU A 45 6.66 -8.13 11.31
C GLU A 45 6.14 -8.26 9.86
N ALA A 46 5.18 -7.42 9.47
CA ALA A 46 4.59 -7.47 8.14
C ALA A 46 5.56 -6.94 7.07
N GLU A 47 5.45 -7.49 5.87
CA GLU A 47 6.10 -6.93 4.69
C GLU A 47 5.20 -5.82 4.12
N LEU A 48 5.54 -4.56 4.43
CA LEU A 48 4.72 -3.40 4.10
C LEU A 48 5.19 -2.75 2.79
N TRP A 49 4.21 -2.49 1.92
CA TRP A 49 4.37 -1.81 0.64
C TRP A 49 3.48 -0.56 0.59
N GLU A 50 4.03 0.52 0.04
CA GLU A 50 3.37 1.80 -0.09
C GLU A 50 3.50 2.30 -1.53
N ALA A 51 2.36 2.58 -2.18
CA ALA A 51 2.31 3.08 -3.55
C ALA A 51 1.79 4.51 -3.61
N GLU A 52 2.45 5.37 -4.37
CA GLU A 52 2.08 6.78 -4.48
C GLU A 52 2.37 7.34 -5.88
N PHE A 53 1.52 8.23 -6.36
CA PHE A 53 1.69 8.89 -7.64
C PHE A 53 2.85 9.90 -7.63
N ASP A 54 2.96 10.72 -6.58
CA ASP A 54 4.02 11.74 -6.46
C ASP A 54 5.36 11.14 -6.02
N GLY A 55 6.20 10.82 -7.01
CA GLY A 55 7.54 10.29 -6.79
C GLY A 55 8.50 11.22 -6.04
N GLU A 56 8.34 12.54 -6.14
CA GLU A 56 9.20 13.49 -5.40
C GLU A 56 8.79 13.55 -3.93
N CYS A 57 7.50 13.50 -3.64
CA CYS A 57 6.99 13.34 -2.29
C CYS A 57 7.49 12.03 -1.64
N VAL A 58 7.46 10.91 -2.37
CA VAL A 58 8.01 9.63 -1.88
C VAL A 58 9.50 9.76 -1.54
N LYS A 59 10.30 10.34 -2.45
CA LYS A 59 11.74 10.59 -2.21
C LYS A 59 11.97 11.46 -0.98
N LYS A 60 11.19 12.54 -0.82
CA LYS A 60 11.28 13.45 0.33
C LYS A 60 10.95 12.73 1.64
N SER A 61 9.89 11.92 1.65
CA SER A 61 9.45 11.17 2.83
C SER A 61 10.47 10.09 3.22
N ALA A 62 11.01 9.37 2.22
CA ALA A 62 12.11 8.43 2.42
C ALA A 62 13.37 9.11 2.97
N GLY A 63 13.74 10.29 2.45
CA GLY A 63 14.89 11.07 2.92
C GLY A 63 14.80 11.53 4.37
N LYS A 64 13.59 11.59 4.95
CA LYS A 64 13.36 11.87 6.37
C LYS A 64 13.28 10.61 7.25
N GLY A 65 13.38 9.41 6.66
CA GLY A 65 13.21 8.14 7.37
C GLY A 65 11.74 7.74 7.63
N GLU A 66 10.76 8.50 7.12
CA GLU A 66 9.33 8.21 7.35
C GLU A 66 8.94 6.84 6.75
N LEU A 67 9.61 6.43 5.66
CA LEU A 67 9.40 5.17 4.94
C LEU A 67 10.43 4.08 5.27
N GLU A 68 11.19 4.21 6.37
CA GLU A 68 12.15 3.17 6.77
C GLU A 68 11.43 1.85 7.05
N GLY A 69 11.93 0.75 6.46
CA GLY A 69 11.30 -0.57 6.56
C GLY A 69 10.07 -0.76 5.67
N ILE A 70 9.77 0.18 4.76
CA ILE A 70 8.66 0.11 3.82
C ILE A 70 9.19 0.01 2.39
N HIS A 71 8.62 -0.88 1.60
CA HIS A 71 8.90 -0.97 0.17
C HIS A 71 8.03 0.03 -0.60
N THR A 72 8.63 0.83 -1.48
CA THR A 72 7.90 1.88 -2.19
C THR A 72 7.66 1.58 -3.67
N LEU A 73 6.47 1.92 -4.13
CA LEU A 73 6.04 1.89 -5.52
C LEU A 73 5.65 3.31 -5.93
N VAL A 74 5.94 3.69 -7.17
CA VAL A 74 5.64 5.05 -7.66
C VAL A 74 4.91 4.97 -8.99
N GLY A 75 3.88 5.78 -9.17
CA GLY A 75 3.16 5.98 -10.43
C GLY A 75 1.65 6.07 -10.29
N ASP A 76 0.96 6.24 -11.42
CA ASP A 76 -0.50 6.35 -11.46
C ASP A 76 -1.17 4.97 -11.39
N GLN A 77 -1.96 4.73 -10.34
CA GLN A 77 -2.78 3.51 -10.21
C GLN A 77 -3.83 3.36 -11.32
N GLY A 78 -4.15 4.43 -12.06
CA GLY A 78 -5.01 4.39 -13.24
C GLY A 78 -4.32 3.84 -14.49
N ASN A 79 -2.99 3.61 -14.44
CA ASN A 79 -2.21 3.13 -15.57
C ASN A 79 -1.90 1.63 -15.44
N ALA A 80 -2.44 0.84 -16.37
CA ALA A 80 -2.28 -0.61 -16.41
C ALA A 80 -0.80 -1.07 -16.40
N THR A 81 0.07 -0.38 -17.14
CA THR A 81 1.50 -0.71 -17.24
C THR A 81 2.24 -0.37 -15.94
N VAL A 82 1.84 0.71 -15.26
CA VAL A 82 2.37 1.03 -13.93
C VAL A 82 2.00 -0.06 -12.94
N LEU A 83 0.74 -0.49 -12.92
CA LEU A 83 0.30 -1.59 -12.06
C LEU A 83 1.02 -2.91 -12.37
N ASP A 84 1.28 -3.22 -13.64
CA ASP A 84 2.10 -4.39 -14.00
C ASP A 84 3.52 -4.27 -13.41
N SER A 85 4.13 -3.09 -13.48
CA SER A 85 5.45 -2.85 -12.88
C SER A 85 5.42 -2.96 -11.35
N TRP A 86 4.31 -2.59 -10.70
CA TRP A 86 4.11 -2.74 -9.26
C TRP A 86 4.01 -4.21 -8.86
N ILE A 87 3.30 -5.01 -9.65
CA ILE A 87 3.17 -6.46 -9.43
C ILE A 87 4.51 -7.14 -9.63
N GLU A 88 5.25 -6.80 -10.69
CA GLU A 88 6.57 -7.35 -10.96
C GLU A 88 7.56 -7.00 -9.84
N LYS A 89 7.63 -5.72 -9.45
CA LYS A 89 8.57 -5.25 -8.42
C LYS A 89 8.24 -5.80 -7.04
N SER A 90 6.96 -5.95 -6.72
CA SER A 90 6.53 -6.52 -5.44
C SER A 90 6.52 -8.05 -5.43
N GLY A 91 6.49 -8.71 -6.59
CA GLY A 91 6.24 -10.15 -6.69
C GLY A 91 4.78 -10.54 -6.41
N GLY A 92 3.86 -9.56 -6.34
CA GLY A 92 2.44 -9.76 -6.05
C GLY A 92 2.23 -10.52 -4.73
N ASN A 93 1.29 -11.48 -4.73
CA ASN A 93 1.02 -12.37 -3.59
C ASN A 93 0.75 -11.61 -2.28
N PHE A 94 -0.08 -10.57 -2.37
CA PHE A 94 -0.46 -9.78 -1.20
C PHE A 94 -1.46 -10.55 -0.35
N ASP A 95 -1.31 -10.45 0.96
CA ASP A 95 -2.33 -10.88 1.92
C ASP A 95 -3.38 -9.78 2.10
N VAL A 96 -3.02 -8.50 1.93
CA VAL A 96 -3.93 -7.35 2.06
C VAL A 96 -3.56 -6.28 1.03
N ILE A 97 -4.56 -5.71 0.36
CA ILE A 97 -4.41 -4.51 -0.48
C ILE A 97 -5.46 -3.49 -0.05
N ILE A 98 -5.04 -2.25 0.21
CA ILE A 98 -5.89 -1.09 0.50
C ILE A 98 -5.68 -0.08 -0.63
N ASP A 99 -6.78 0.35 -1.25
CA ASP A 99 -6.77 1.45 -2.21
C ASP A 99 -7.38 2.69 -1.55
N ASP A 100 -6.51 3.61 -1.14
CA ASP A 100 -6.85 4.92 -0.58
C ASP A 100 -6.20 6.04 -1.41
N GLY A 101 -6.02 5.78 -2.71
CA GLY A 101 -5.29 6.68 -3.61
C GLY A 101 -6.20 7.76 -4.22
N GLY A 102 -6.17 7.94 -5.54
CA GLY A 102 -6.77 9.11 -6.20
C GLY A 102 -8.32 9.19 -6.20
N HIS A 103 -9.01 8.19 -5.67
CA HIS A 103 -10.48 8.10 -5.54
C HIS A 103 -11.32 8.28 -6.81
N GLN A 104 -10.70 8.31 -8.00
CA GLN A 104 -11.43 8.31 -9.25
C GLN A 104 -11.92 6.88 -9.54
N ASN A 105 -13.17 6.74 -9.98
CA ASN A 105 -13.76 5.42 -10.28
C ASN A 105 -12.92 4.61 -11.29
N CYS A 106 -12.32 5.27 -12.28
CA CYS A 106 -11.44 4.61 -13.25
C CYS A 106 -10.16 4.07 -12.61
N GLN A 107 -9.57 4.81 -11.66
CA GLN A 107 -8.38 4.41 -10.92
C GLN A 107 -8.68 3.22 -10.02
N ILE A 108 -9.77 3.27 -9.24
CA ILE A 108 -10.23 2.18 -8.37
C ILE A 108 -10.54 0.92 -9.19
N TRP A 109 -11.21 1.08 -10.34
CA TRP A 109 -11.53 -0.05 -11.20
C TRP A 109 -10.27 -0.69 -11.78
N GLN A 110 -9.32 0.13 -12.23
CA GLN A 110 -8.08 -0.34 -12.84
C GLN A 110 -7.16 -1.05 -11.83
N SER A 111 -6.99 -0.47 -10.64
CA SER A 111 -6.23 -1.07 -9.54
C SER A 111 -6.85 -2.40 -9.12
N PHE A 112 -8.18 -2.45 -8.95
CA PHE A 112 -8.89 -3.69 -8.62
C PHE A 112 -8.66 -4.78 -9.67
N LEU A 113 -8.87 -4.48 -10.96
CA LEU A 113 -8.72 -5.46 -12.03
C LEU A 113 -7.31 -6.07 -12.12
N LYS A 114 -6.27 -5.27 -11.87
CA LYS A 114 -4.87 -5.71 -11.95
C LYS A 114 -4.38 -6.39 -10.68
N LEU A 115 -4.76 -5.86 -9.51
CA LEU A 115 -4.18 -6.27 -8.23
C LEU A 115 -4.99 -7.38 -7.55
N TRP A 116 -6.31 -7.45 -7.76
CA TRP A 116 -7.14 -8.51 -7.18
C TRP A 116 -6.65 -9.93 -7.51
N PRO A 117 -6.22 -10.27 -8.75
CA PRO A 117 -5.64 -11.58 -9.06
C PRO A 117 -4.36 -11.92 -8.30
N THR A 118 -3.71 -10.91 -7.69
CA THR A 118 -2.47 -11.07 -6.92
C THR A 118 -2.72 -11.24 -5.42
N VAL A 119 -3.97 -11.13 -4.97
CA VAL A 119 -4.35 -11.37 -3.57
C VAL A 119 -4.38 -12.87 -3.32
N LYS A 120 -3.71 -13.31 -2.25
CA LYS A 120 -3.68 -14.72 -1.83
C LYS A 120 -5.07 -15.19 -1.44
N SER A 121 -5.35 -16.48 -1.63
CA SER A 121 -6.57 -17.09 -1.10
C SER A 121 -6.67 -16.87 0.42
N GLY A 122 -7.79 -16.30 0.86
CA GLY A 122 -8.05 -15.94 2.25
C GLY A 122 -7.52 -14.57 2.68
N GLY A 123 -6.82 -13.85 1.80
CA GLY A 123 -6.55 -12.41 1.93
C GLY A 123 -7.75 -11.54 1.55
#